data_AF-A0A524P418-F1
#
_entry.id   AF-A0A524P418-F1
#
_cell.length_a   1.000
_cell.length_b   1.000
_cell.length_c   1.000
_cell.angle_alpha   90.00
_cell.angle_beta   90.00
_cell.angle_gamma   90.00
#
_symmetry.space_group_name_H-M   'P 1'
#
loop_
_entity.id
_entity.type
_entity.pdbx_description
1 polymer ?
#
loop_
_entity_poly.entity_id
_entity_poly.type
_entity_poly.pdbx_seq_one_letter_code
_entity_poly.pdbx_strand_id
1 'polypeptide(L)'
;MTGDWLNTLEDVGGPLVPAARAFVDSQRPPLPGTGASGIRWLASQLEDFVDRDTDGADDDRFVEGAGAVLGLLLIDHLGGRTRERDGCHRVQLGRFGWFNPFETIQEALDAENPRECLSAYLSIAELEAAENGPVSRVLRVFADTLLRERPDLDIESQFELTVDLNNGASVDLARLERVARDQDDDAATEAARRIISMLPGANTQEETPWNEAAPRLLPRLVSESFLASLPGEQTLYADEVGDDVHLALQLRYGTRARYVRCDEVDSWAPERAATRQQALENLAAKSRSLRLQRVTPQILRVRQGDGLDGARLLLPDLAGRLAQLESGTWIACAPHRDVLLLARAQAMQELRTRAEDAVRRAPHPVSAAIFAITPQGPRPLRR
;
A
#
# COMPACT_ATOMS: atom_id res chain seq x y z
N MET A 1 -29.88 -20.46 -17.80
CA MET A 1 -28.86 -19.62 -18.48
C MET A 1 -28.43 -18.52 -17.52
N THR A 2 -27.73 -18.86 -16.45
CA THR A 2 -27.53 -17.96 -15.27
C THR A 2 -26.05 -17.80 -14.89
N GLY A 3 -25.11 -18.04 -15.81
CA GLY A 3 -23.67 -17.81 -15.61
C GLY A 3 -22.97 -17.15 -16.80
N ASP A 4 -23.74 -16.60 -17.74
CA ASP A 4 -23.23 -16.09 -19.03
C ASP A 4 -22.77 -14.62 -18.94
N TRP A 5 -23.28 -13.86 -17.98
CA TRP A 5 -22.91 -12.45 -17.79
C TRP A 5 -21.49 -12.27 -17.24
N LEU A 6 -20.93 -13.29 -16.57
CA LEU A 6 -19.52 -13.24 -16.16
C LEU A 6 -18.58 -13.29 -17.38
N ASN A 7 -18.98 -13.98 -18.45
CA ASN A 7 -18.19 -14.05 -19.70
C ASN A 7 -18.10 -12.68 -20.38
N THR A 8 -19.17 -11.89 -20.30
CA THR A 8 -19.20 -10.55 -20.91
C THR A 8 -18.30 -9.55 -20.19
N LEU A 9 -17.76 -9.91 -19.02
CA LEU A 9 -16.90 -9.05 -18.21
C LEU A 9 -15.43 -9.48 -18.21
N GLU A 10 -15.01 -10.50 -18.99
CA GLU A 10 -13.62 -11.00 -18.97
C GLU A 10 -12.59 -9.88 -19.18
N ASP A 11 -12.82 -9.00 -20.14
CA ASP A 11 -11.89 -7.92 -20.50
C ASP A 11 -11.73 -6.85 -19.39
N VAL A 12 -12.77 -6.62 -18.60
CA VAL A 12 -12.82 -5.54 -17.59
C VAL A 12 -12.72 -6.05 -16.15
N GLY A 13 -13.15 -7.28 -15.91
CA GLY A 13 -13.18 -7.94 -14.61
C GLY A 13 -11.86 -8.63 -14.26
N GLY A 14 -11.07 -9.04 -15.27
CA GLY A 14 -9.74 -9.62 -15.11
C GLY A 14 -9.72 -10.77 -14.09
N PRO A 15 -8.85 -10.73 -13.06
CA PRO A 15 -8.70 -11.82 -12.09
C PRO A 15 -9.93 -12.08 -11.22
N LEU A 16 -10.89 -11.13 -11.14
CA LEU A 16 -12.13 -11.36 -10.40
C LEU A 16 -13.04 -12.39 -11.09
N VAL A 17 -12.98 -12.50 -12.43
CA VAL A 17 -13.87 -13.41 -13.18
C VAL A 17 -13.69 -14.88 -12.79
N PRO A 18 -12.46 -15.45 -12.79
CA PRO A 18 -12.28 -16.84 -12.37
C PRO A 18 -12.63 -17.07 -10.89
N ALA A 19 -12.32 -16.11 -10.00
CA ALA A 19 -12.65 -16.22 -8.57
C ALA A 19 -14.18 -16.20 -8.33
N ALA A 20 -14.89 -15.26 -8.96
CA ALA A 20 -16.34 -15.18 -8.90
C ALA A 20 -17.01 -16.43 -9.48
N ARG A 21 -16.48 -16.97 -10.57
CA ARG A 21 -17.00 -18.19 -11.19
C ARG A 21 -16.85 -19.40 -10.26
N ALA A 22 -15.66 -19.61 -9.72
CA ALA A 22 -15.41 -20.70 -8.78
C ALA A 22 -16.33 -20.60 -7.55
N PHE A 23 -16.57 -19.38 -7.06
CA PHE A 23 -17.49 -19.14 -5.96
C PHE A 23 -18.94 -19.45 -6.36
N VAL A 24 -19.44 -18.90 -7.46
CA VAL A 24 -20.82 -19.12 -7.93
C VAL A 24 -21.10 -20.60 -8.21
N ASP A 25 -20.16 -21.31 -8.83
CA ASP A 25 -20.29 -22.74 -9.14
C ASP A 25 -20.29 -23.62 -7.87
N SER A 26 -19.74 -23.11 -6.77
CA SER A 26 -19.77 -23.80 -5.47
C SER A 26 -21.09 -23.61 -4.70
N GLN A 27 -21.93 -22.65 -5.10
CA GLN A 27 -23.20 -22.36 -4.42
C GLN A 27 -24.37 -23.16 -4.98
N ARG A 28 -25.40 -23.36 -4.14
CA ARG A 28 -26.63 -24.03 -4.55
C ARG A 28 -27.50 -23.10 -5.42
N PRO A 29 -28.17 -23.62 -6.46
CA PRO A 29 -29.11 -22.83 -7.25
C PRO A 29 -30.24 -22.21 -6.40
N PRO A 30 -30.82 -21.06 -6.84
CA PRO A 30 -30.55 -20.38 -8.10
C PRO A 30 -29.25 -19.56 -8.08
N LEU A 31 -28.52 -19.61 -9.20
CA LEU A 31 -27.29 -18.83 -9.43
C LEU A 31 -27.62 -17.34 -9.66
N PRO A 32 -26.68 -16.41 -9.38
CA PRO A 32 -26.95 -14.98 -9.44
C PRO A 32 -27.25 -14.51 -10.88
N GLY A 33 -28.27 -13.67 -11.00
CA GLY A 33 -28.43 -12.79 -12.16
C GLY A 33 -27.57 -11.52 -12.03
N THR A 34 -27.77 -10.55 -12.92
CA THR A 34 -27.09 -9.24 -12.87
C THR A 34 -27.84 -8.22 -12.01
N GLY A 35 -27.19 -7.07 -11.77
CA GLY A 35 -27.77 -5.91 -11.08
C GLY A 35 -28.43 -6.25 -9.74
N ALA A 36 -29.62 -5.70 -9.48
CA ALA A 36 -30.35 -5.88 -8.22
C ALA A 36 -30.73 -7.34 -7.91
N SER A 37 -30.76 -8.23 -8.90
CA SER A 37 -30.99 -9.67 -8.66
C SER A 37 -29.74 -10.36 -8.11
N GLY A 38 -28.56 -10.01 -8.65
CA GLY A 38 -27.27 -10.50 -8.17
C GLY A 38 -26.93 -9.97 -6.77
N ILE A 39 -27.22 -8.69 -6.50
CA ILE A 39 -27.02 -8.10 -5.16
C ILE A 39 -27.89 -8.80 -4.11
N ARG A 40 -29.17 -9.05 -4.41
CA ARG A 40 -30.05 -9.79 -3.48
C ARG A 40 -29.58 -11.21 -3.24
N TRP A 41 -29.09 -11.88 -4.29
CA TRP A 41 -28.49 -13.21 -4.16
C TRP A 41 -27.27 -13.17 -3.23
N LEU A 42 -26.35 -12.22 -3.45
CA LEU A 42 -25.15 -12.08 -2.63
C LEU A 42 -25.46 -11.77 -1.17
N ALA A 43 -26.44 -10.89 -0.93
CA ALA A 43 -26.95 -10.57 0.39
C ALA A 43 -27.50 -11.81 1.13
N SER A 44 -28.20 -12.71 0.43
CA SER A 44 -28.62 -14.00 1.00
C SER A 44 -27.45 -14.93 1.28
N GLN A 45 -26.40 -14.95 0.43
CA GLN A 45 -25.20 -15.75 0.71
C GLN A 45 -24.44 -15.26 1.95
N LEU A 46 -24.42 -13.95 2.21
CA LEU A 46 -23.82 -13.37 3.41
C LEU A 46 -24.53 -13.85 4.69
N GLU A 47 -25.86 -13.73 4.74
CA GLU A 47 -26.64 -14.18 5.89
C GLU A 47 -26.50 -15.68 6.12
N ASP A 48 -26.60 -16.47 5.05
CA ASP A 48 -26.43 -17.92 5.10
C ASP A 48 -25.03 -18.32 5.58
N PHE A 49 -24.02 -17.46 5.43
CA PHE A 49 -22.64 -17.71 5.84
C PHE A 49 -22.41 -17.31 7.30
N VAL A 50 -22.93 -16.15 7.74
CA VAL A 50 -22.84 -15.68 9.14
C VAL A 50 -23.45 -16.69 10.12
N ASP A 51 -24.50 -17.41 9.69
CA ASP A 51 -25.14 -18.44 10.51
C ASP A 51 -24.36 -19.77 10.59
N ARG A 52 -23.23 -19.92 9.88
CA ARG A 52 -22.43 -21.17 9.85
C ARG A 52 -21.27 -21.10 10.84
N ASP A 53 -21.06 -22.21 11.56
CA ASP A 53 -19.83 -22.44 12.33
C ASP A 53 -18.70 -22.78 11.35
N THR A 54 -17.84 -21.81 11.06
CA THR A 54 -16.78 -21.85 10.04
C THR A 54 -15.42 -21.59 10.67
N ASP A 55 -14.35 -22.10 10.04
CA ASP A 55 -12.99 -21.75 10.42
C ASP A 55 -12.47 -20.55 9.61
N GLY A 56 -11.40 -19.91 10.06
CA GLY A 56 -10.88 -18.72 9.38
C GLY A 56 -10.41 -18.94 7.93
N ALA A 57 -10.19 -20.19 7.50
CA ALA A 57 -9.84 -20.48 6.11
C ALA A 57 -11.08 -20.59 5.20
N ASP A 58 -12.26 -20.89 5.76
CA ASP A 58 -13.54 -20.75 5.08
C ASP A 58 -13.92 -19.27 4.93
N ASP A 59 -13.64 -18.42 5.92
CA ASP A 59 -13.87 -16.97 5.86
C ASP A 59 -13.10 -16.31 4.71
N ASP A 60 -11.79 -16.55 4.63
CA ASP A 60 -10.93 -15.96 3.60
C ASP A 60 -11.41 -16.32 2.18
N ARG A 61 -11.77 -17.60 1.97
CA ARG A 61 -12.30 -18.10 0.68
C ARG A 61 -13.66 -17.50 0.35
N PHE A 62 -14.52 -17.33 1.35
CA PHE A 62 -15.81 -16.69 1.15
C PHE A 62 -15.63 -15.23 0.78
N VAL A 63 -14.80 -14.47 1.50
CA VAL A 63 -14.52 -13.06 1.24
C VAL A 63 -13.95 -12.87 -0.17
N GLU A 64 -13.01 -13.71 -0.58
CA GLU A 64 -12.44 -13.68 -1.94
C GLU A 64 -13.53 -13.89 -3.01
N GLY A 65 -14.32 -14.95 -2.87
CA GLY A 65 -15.35 -15.31 -3.85
C GLY A 65 -16.51 -14.31 -3.91
N ALA A 66 -17.07 -13.97 -2.76
CA ALA A 66 -18.17 -13.01 -2.63
C ALA A 66 -17.73 -11.59 -3.03
N GLY A 67 -16.50 -11.19 -2.67
CA GLY A 67 -15.90 -9.92 -3.06
C GLY A 67 -15.70 -9.85 -4.58
N ALA A 68 -15.23 -10.93 -5.20
CA ALA A 68 -15.11 -11.00 -6.65
C ALA A 68 -16.48 -10.85 -7.35
N VAL A 69 -17.53 -11.52 -6.85
CA VAL A 69 -18.90 -11.36 -7.38
C VAL A 69 -19.40 -9.92 -7.21
N LEU A 70 -19.22 -9.33 -6.02
CA LEU A 70 -19.62 -7.94 -5.76
C LEU A 70 -18.94 -6.97 -6.72
N GLY A 71 -17.63 -7.11 -6.89
CA GLY A 71 -16.86 -6.25 -7.80
C GLY A 71 -17.36 -6.33 -9.24
N LEU A 72 -17.65 -7.53 -9.73
CA LEU A 72 -18.18 -7.73 -11.08
C LEU A 72 -19.62 -7.22 -11.24
N LEU A 73 -20.48 -7.38 -10.23
CA LEU A 73 -21.82 -6.81 -10.24
C LEU A 73 -21.79 -5.27 -10.32
N LEU A 74 -20.83 -4.64 -9.64
CA LEU A 74 -20.62 -3.19 -9.72
C LEU A 74 -20.07 -2.76 -11.08
N ILE A 75 -19.11 -3.50 -11.65
CA ILE A 75 -18.58 -3.21 -12.99
C ILE A 75 -19.67 -3.32 -14.05
N ASP A 76 -20.50 -4.37 -13.99
CA ASP A 76 -21.64 -4.57 -14.89
C ASP A 76 -22.64 -3.41 -14.80
N HIS A 77 -22.94 -2.96 -13.57
CA HIS A 77 -24.00 -1.99 -13.33
C HIS A 77 -23.56 -0.52 -13.52
N LEU A 78 -22.43 -0.15 -12.96
CA LEU A 78 -21.94 1.24 -12.89
C LEU A 78 -20.91 1.54 -13.99
N GLY A 79 -20.42 0.51 -14.69
CA GLY A 79 -19.26 0.61 -15.54
C GLY A 79 -17.98 0.76 -14.73
N GLY A 80 -16.86 0.33 -15.31
CA GLY A 80 -15.59 0.37 -14.63
C GLY A 80 -14.68 -0.77 -15.05
N ARG A 81 -13.72 -1.07 -14.20
CA ARG A 81 -12.81 -2.19 -14.38
C ARG A 81 -12.08 -2.54 -13.10
N THR A 82 -11.62 -3.76 -13.03
CA THR A 82 -10.66 -4.18 -12.03
C THR A 82 -9.33 -3.50 -12.29
N ARG A 83 -8.72 -3.01 -11.22
CA ARG A 83 -7.33 -2.57 -11.17
C ARG A 83 -6.62 -3.39 -10.12
N GLU A 84 -5.38 -3.73 -10.43
CA GLU A 84 -4.48 -4.38 -9.50
C GLU A 84 -3.29 -3.46 -9.30
N ARG A 85 -2.89 -3.29 -8.04
CA ARG A 85 -1.61 -2.72 -7.67
C ARG A 85 -1.06 -3.56 -6.52
N ASP A 86 0.05 -4.24 -6.79
CA ASP A 86 0.76 -5.08 -5.83
C ASP A 86 -0.15 -6.11 -5.13
N GLY A 87 -0.84 -6.93 -5.93
CA GLY A 87 -1.75 -7.98 -5.46
C GLY A 87 -3.02 -7.51 -4.75
N CYS A 88 -3.20 -6.19 -4.56
CA CYS A 88 -4.46 -5.62 -4.12
C CYS A 88 -5.35 -5.37 -5.32
N HIS A 89 -6.47 -6.10 -5.39
CA HIS A 89 -7.49 -5.88 -6.39
C HIS A 89 -8.54 -4.87 -5.88
N ARG A 90 -8.87 -3.90 -6.73
CA ARG A 90 -9.91 -2.90 -6.51
C ARG A 90 -10.75 -2.73 -7.76
N VAL A 91 -11.94 -2.18 -7.58
CA VAL A 91 -12.79 -1.76 -8.70
C VAL A 91 -12.63 -0.25 -8.88
N GLN A 92 -12.16 0.15 -10.06
CA GLN A 92 -12.20 1.55 -10.48
C GLN A 92 -13.56 1.83 -11.12
N LEU A 93 -14.31 2.77 -10.54
CA LEU A 93 -15.64 3.19 -10.96
C LEU A 93 -15.55 4.62 -11.52
N GLY A 94 -16.03 4.83 -12.75
CA GLY A 94 -15.86 6.13 -13.43
C GLY A 94 -14.38 6.53 -13.59
N ARG A 95 -14.10 7.85 -13.58
CA ARG A 95 -12.73 8.37 -13.75
C ARG A 95 -11.92 8.27 -12.46
N PHE A 96 -12.51 8.66 -11.35
CA PHE A 96 -11.83 8.84 -10.06
C PHE A 96 -12.35 7.94 -8.95
N GLY A 97 -13.46 7.23 -9.16
CA GLY A 97 -14.06 6.40 -8.13
C GLY A 97 -13.30 5.10 -7.88
N TRP A 98 -13.26 4.71 -6.61
CA TRP A 98 -12.62 3.47 -6.17
C TRP A 98 -13.49 2.72 -5.17
N PHE A 99 -13.50 1.40 -5.29
CA PHE A 99 -14.26 0.53 -4.41
C PHE A 99 -13.47 -0.72 -4.04
N ASN A 100 -13.52 -1.10 -2.76
CA ASN A 100 -12.87 -2.31 -2.24
C ASN A 100 -13.93 -3.38 -1.92
N PRO A 101 -14.24 -4.28 -2.87
CA PRO A 101 -15.31 -5.23 -2.65
C PRO A 101 -14.99 -6.28 -1.59
N PHE A 102 -13.72 -6.59 -1.34
CA PHE A 102 -13.32 -7.61 -0.36
C PHE A 102 -13.48 -7.10 1.07
N GLU A 103 -13.01 -5.88 1.35
CA GLU A 103 -13.21 -5.25 2.66
C GLU A 103 -14.69 -4.99 2.92
N THR A 104 -15.48 -4.60 1.91
CA THR A 104 -16.94 -4.51 2.06
C THR A 104 -17.57 -5.83 2.49
N ILE A 105 -17.15 -6.96 1.91
CA ILE A 105 -17.68 -8.26 2.32
C ILE A 105 -17.23 -8.63 3.73
N GLN A 106 -15.96 -8.43 4.07
CA GLN A 106 -15.45 -8.66 5.42
C GLN A 106 -16.23 -7.85 6.46
N GLU A 107 -16.37 -6.54 6.25
CA GLU A 107 -17.11 -5.65 7.15
C GLU A 107 -18.60 -5.99 7.21
N ALA A 108 -19.18 -6.52 6.13
CA ALA A 108 -20.55 -7.01 6.16
C ALA A 108 -20.71 -8.28 6.99
N LEU A 109 -19.74 -9.19 6.98
CA LEU A 109 -19.73 -10.39 7.82
C LEU A 109 -19.57 -10.05 9.31
N ASP A 110 -18.76 -9.04 9.62
CA ASP A 110 -18.52 -8.58 10.99
C ASP A 110 -19.65 -7.69 11.55
N ALA A 111 -20.58 -7.25 10.70
CA ALA A 111 -21.68 -6.35 11.08
C ALA A 111 -22.85 -7.08 11.75
N GLU A 112 -23.52 -6.40 12.69
CA GLU A 112 -24.78 -6.89 13.28
C GLU A 112 -25.88 -7.11 12.24
N ASN A 113 -25.87 -6.33 11.16
CA ASN A 113 -26.81 -6.43 10.05
C ASN A 113 -26.05 -6.39 8.70
N PRO A 114 -25.66 -7.57 8.16
CA PRO A 114 -24.88 -7.65 6.93
C PRO A 114 -25.53 -6.98 5.71
N ARG A 115 -26.87 -7.06 5.60
CA ARG A 115 -27.61 -6.47 4.48
C ARG A 115 -27.57 -4.95 4.50
N GLU A 116 -27.74 -4.36 5.68
CA GLU A 116 -27.71 -2.91 5.86
C GLU A 116 -26.29 -2.37 5.62
N CYS A 117 -25.27 -3.08 6.14
CA CYS A 117 -23.86 -2.78 5.87
C CYS A 117 -23.56 -2.79 4.36
N LEU A 118 -23.93 -3.88 3.66
CA LEU A 118 -23.75 -3.98 2.20
C LEU A 118 -24.48 -2.85 1.46
N SER A 119 -25.72 -2.54 1.84
CA SER A 119 -26.49 -1.45 1.21
C SER A 119 -25.79 -0.09 1.35
N ALA A 120 -25.20 0.20 2.52
CA ALA A 120 -24.47 1.44 2.73
C ALA A 120 -23.24 1.55 1.82
N TYR A 121 -22.48 0.45 1.66
CA TYR A 121 -21.34 0.41 0.74
C TYR A 121 -21.74 0.51 -0.73
N LEU A 122 -22.88 -0.06 -1.13
CA LEU A 122 -23.40 0.10 -2.49
C LEU A 122 -23.73 1.56 -2.81
N SER A 123 -24.33 2.29 -1.86
CA SER A 123 -24.55 3.73 -2.01
C SER A 123 -23.25 4.51 -2.14
N ILE A 124 -22.18 4.10 -1.43
CA ILE A 124 -20.85 4.68 -1.61
C ILE A 124 -20.32 4.40 -3.03
N ALA A 125 -20.45 3.17 -3.52
CA ALA A 125 -20.02 2.81 -4.88
C ALA A 125 -20.73 3.65 -5.96
N GLU A 126 -22.03 3.88 -5.82
CA GLU A 126 -22.81 4.76 -6.70
C GLU A 126 -22.31 6.20 -6.67
N LEU A 127 -22.00 6.72 -5.47
CA LEU A 127 -21.43 8.06 -5.32
C LEU A 127 -20.03 8.16 -5.96
N GLU A 128 -19.17 7.16 -5.77
CA GLU A 128 -17.84 7.07 -6.38
C GLU A 128 -17.92 7.08 -7.91
N ALA A 129 -18.84 6.28 -8.48
CA ALA A 129 -19.09 6.26 -9.92
C ALA A 129 -19.59 7.61 -10.47
N ALA A 130 -20.35 8.35 -9.66
CA ALA A 130 -20.87 9.67 -9.99
C ALA A 130 -19.91 10.83 -9.66
N GLU A 131 -18.65 10.55 -9.32
CA GLU A 131 -17.63 11.52 -8.89
C GLU A 131 -18.00 12.37 -7.66
N ASN A 132 -18.95 11.89 -6.86
CA ASN A 132 -19.44 12.51 -5.63
C ASN A 132 -19.13 11.67 -4.38
N GLY A 133 -18.42 10.55 -4.55
CA GLY A 133 -17.96 9.68 -3.49
C GLY A 133 -16.77 10.26 -2.71
N PRO A 134 -16.49 9.72 -1.51
CA PRO A 134 -15.37 10.15 -0.68
C PRO A 134 -14.02 10.24 -1.40
N VAL A 135 -13.67 9.24 -2.22
CA VAL A 135 -12.40 9.17 -2.95
C VAL A 135 -12.48 9.99 -4.23
N SER A 136 -13.51 9.77 -5.04
CA SER A 136 -13.65 10.43 -6.33
C SER A 136 -13.70 11.95 -6.23
N ARG A 137 -14.38 12.49 -5.20
CA ARG A 137 -14.50 13.93 -4.98
C ARG A 137 -13.13 14.55 -4.66
N VAL A 138 -12.34 13.88 -3.82
CA VAL A 138 -11.00 14.32 -3.42
C VAL A 138 -10.05 14.34 -4.61
N LEU A 139 -10.06 13.28 -5.41
CA LEU A 139 -9.26 13.18 -6.62
C LEU A 139 -9.66 14.23 -7.66
N ARG A 140 -10.96 14.46 -7.86
CA ARG A 140 -11.48 15.51 -8.75
C ARG A 140 -10.97 16.89 -8.33
N VAL A 141 -11.14 17.25 -7.05
CA VAL A 141 -10.64 18.53 -6.51
C VAL A 141 -9.13 18.66 -6.68
N PHE A 142 -8.37 17.59 -6.42
CA PHE A 142 -6.92 17.60 -6.61
C PHE A 142 -6.54 17.78 -8.08
N ALA A 143 -7.14 17.01 -9.00
CA ALA A 143 -6.86 17.06 -10.43
C ALA A 143 -7.22 18.43 -11.03
N ASP A 144 -8.39 18.98 -10.71
CA ASP A 144 -8.82 20.30 -11.17
C ASP A 144 -7.90 21.41 -10.66
N THR A 145 -7.39 21.25 -9.44
CA THR A 145 -6.43 22.20 -8.86
C THR A 145 -5.05 22.05 -9.47
N LEU A 146 -4.59 20.83 -9.72
CA LEU A 146 -3.29 20.55 -10.35
C LEU A 146 -3.23 21.17 -11.75
N LEU A 147 -4.26 20.92 -12.57
CA LEU A 147 -4.36 21.45 -13.92
C LEU A 147 -4.29 22.99 -13.95
N ARG A 148 -4.86 23.66 -12.94
CA ARG A 148 -4.92 25.13 -12.86
C ARG A 148 -3.61 25.74 -12.36
N GLU A 149 -3.03 25.16 -11.31
CA GLU A 149 -1.88 25.75 -10.60
C GLU A 149 -0.53 25.26 -11.18
N ARG A 150 -0.48 24.06 -11.76
CA ARG A 150 0.71 23.39 -12.28
C ARG A 150 0.38 22.63 -13.58
N PRO A 151 0.07 23.34 -14.68
CA PRO A 151 -0.26 22.71 -15.96
C PRO A 151 0.90 21.93 -16.59
N ASP A 152 2.12 22.05 -16.04
CA ASP A 152 3.29 21.25 -16.39
C ASP A 152 3.27 19.82 -15.81
N LEU A 153 2.45 19.59 -14.78
CA LEU A 153 2.29 18.29 -14.14
C LEU A 153 0.98 17.62 -14.55
N ASP A 154 1.02 16.30 -14.71
CA ASP A 154 -0.17 15.50 -14.98
C ASP A 154 -0.18 14.24 -14.10
N ILE A 155 -1.38 13.71 -13.88
CA ILE A 155 -1.58 12.46 -13.17
C ILE A 155 -1.27 11.31 -14.13
N GLU A 156 -0.13 10.65 -13.92
CA GLU A 156 0.28 9.52 -14.75
C GLU A 156 -0.47 8.25 -14.36
N SER A 157 -0.63 8.03 -13.05
CA SER A 157 -1.45 6.93 -12.55
C SER A 157 -2.06 7.25 -11.19
N GLN A 158 -3.10 6.49 -10.84
CA GLN A 158 -3.78 6.60 -9.57
C GLN A 158 -4.21 5.22 -9.09
N PHE A 159 -4.19 5.04 -7.77
CA PHE A 159 -4.77 3.87 -7.11
C PHE A 159 -5.33 4.32 -5.76
N GLU A 160 -6.66 4.28 -5.63
CA GLU A 160 -7.38 4.91 -4.52
C GLU A 160 -6.94 6.38 -4.33
N LEU A 161 -6.49 6.75 -3.13
CA LEU A 161 -6.03 8.10 -2.78
C LEU A 161 -4.55 8.35 -3.09
N THR A 162 -3.85 7.38 -3.68
CA THR A 162 -2.45 7.56 -4.10
C THR A 162 -2.40 7.99 -5.55
N VAL A 163 -1.74 9.12 -5.80
CA VAL A 163 -1.57 9.72 -7.13
C VAL A 163 -0.09 9.79 -7.46
N ASP A 164 0.28 9.22 -8.59
CA ASP A 164 1.64 9.30 -9.13
C ASP A 164 1.64 10.28 -10.32
N LEU A 165 2.57 11.24 -10.26
CA LEU A 165 2.69 12.32 -11.23
C LEU A 165 3.81 12.04 -12.23
N ASN A 166 3.69 12.63 -13.42
CA ASN A 166 4.66 12.50 -14.52
C ASN A 166 6.10 12.98 -14.19
N ASN A 167 6.31 13.68 -13.07
CA ASN A 167 7.63 14.09 -12.58
C ASN A 167 8.24 13.10 -11.57
N GLY A 168 7.62 11.94 -11.37
CA GLY A 168 8.03 10.91 -10.40
C GLY A 168 7.63 11.21 -8.95
N ALA A 169 6.88 12.28 -8.69
CA ALA A 169 6.33 12.54 -7.36
C ALA A 169 5.11 11.64 -7.10
N SER A 170 5.04 11.08 -5.89
CA SER A 170 3.90 10.32 -5.41
C SER A 170 3.24 11.06 -4.26
N VAL A 171 1.92 11.22 -4.33
CA VAL A 171 1.12 12.02 -3.40
C VAL A 171 0.04 11.14 -2.78
N ASP A 172 0.04 11.06 -1.45
CA ASP A 172 -1.03 10.42 -0.68
C ASP A 172 -2.08 11.47 -0.27
N LEU A 173 -3.27 11.34 -0.83
CA LEU A 173 -4.40 12.24 -0.61
C LEU A 173 -5.28 11.87 0.59
N ALA A 174 -4.90 10.88 1.43
CA ALA A 174 -5.66 10.52 2.63
C ALA A 174 -5.84 11.69 3.61
N ARG A 175 -4.93 12.66 3.63
CA ARG A 175 -5.11 13.89 4.42
C ARG A 175 -6.14 14.83 3.79
N LEU A 176 -6.17 14.91 2.47
CA LEU A 176 -7.14 15.74 1.75
C LEU A 176 -8.54 15.17 1.91
N GLU A 177 -8.68 13.85 1.87
CA GLU A 177 -9.94 13.14 2.16
C GLU A 177 -10.48 13.47 3.55
N ARG A 178 -9.65 13.40 4.60
CA ARG A 178 -10.06 13.79 5.96
C ARG A 178 -10.55 15.23 6.06
N VAL A 179 -9.96 16.15 5.31
CA VAL A 179 -10.39 17.56 5.29
C VAL A 179 -11.70 17.72 4.51
N ALA A 180 -11.84 17.04 3.37
CA ALA A 180 -13.02 17.09 2.52
C ALA A 180 -14.24 16.39 3.16
N ARG A 181 -14.03 15.41 4.04
CA ARG A 181 -15.10 14.71 4.76
C ARG A 181 -15.91 15.63 5.67
N ASP A 182 -15.24 16.58 6.32
CA ASP A 182 -15.84 17.46 7.35
C ASP A 182 -16.11 18.89 6.86
N GLN A 183 -15.71 19.24 5.62
CA GLN A 183 -15.72 20.62 5.11
C GLN A 183 -16.19 20.69 3.64
N ASP A 184 -16.56 21.90 3.23
CA ASP A 184 -16.92 22.28 1.85
C ASP A 184 -15.71 22.14 0.89
N ASP A 185 -16.01 21.93 -0.39
CA ASP A 185 -15.06 21.85 -1.51
C ASP A 185 -14.05 23.02 -1.57
N ASP A 186 -14.37 24.20 -1.05
CA ASP A 186 -13.44 25.33 -0.92
C ASP A 186 -12.25 25.00 0.00
N ALA A 187 -12.51 24.33 1.13
CA ALA A 187 -11.45 23.93 2.06
C ALA A 187 -10.59 22.80 1.51
N ALA A 188 -11.22 21.86 0.79
CA ALA A 188 -10.51 20.82 0.05
C ALA A 188 -9.63 21.45 -1.05
N THR A 189 -10.13 22.45 -1.77
CA THR A 189 -9.36 23.17 -2.80
C THR A 189 -8.15 23.87 -2.22
N GLU A 190 -8.29 24.56 -1.09
CA GLU A 190 -7.16 25.21 -0.41
C GLU A 190 -6.14 24.19 0.12
N ALA A 191 -6.59 23.06 0.65
CA ALA A 191 -5.71 21.96 1.04
C ALA A 191 -4.98 21.35 -0.17
N ALA A 192 -5.66 21.18 -1.30
CA ALA A 192 -5.08 20.71 -2.56
C ALA A 192 -4.03 21.71 -3.09
N ARG A 193 -4.33 23.02 -3.11
CA ARG A 193 -3.37 24.07 -3.49
C ARG A 193 -2.10 24.01 -2.67
N ARG A 194 -2.22 23.82 -1.35
CA ARG A 194 -1.05 23.66 -0.47
C ARG A 194 -0.24 22.44 -0.84
N ILE A 195 -0.88 21.30 -1.14
CA ILE A 195 -0.17 20.10 -1.59
C ILE A 195 0.58 20.39 -2.91
N ILE A 196 -0.11 21.03 -3.86
CA ILE A 196 0.42 21.31 -5.21
C ILE A 196 1.55 22.32 -5.21
N SER A 197 1.45 23.39 -4.42
CA SER A 197 2.52 24.41 -4.30
C SER A 197 3.83 23.85 -3.76
N MET A 198 3.76 22.67 -3.14
CA MET A 198 4.88 21.95 -2.57
C MET A 198 5.43 20.84 -3.48
N LEU A 199 4.81 20.60 -4.64
CA LEU A 199 5.30 19.64 -5.62
C LEU A 199 6.53 20.22 -6.34
N PRO A 200 7.59 19.43 -6.53
CA PRO A 200 8.74 19.88 -7.29
C PRO A 200 8.30 20.30 -8.71
N GLY A 201 8.92 21.35 -9.22
CA GLY A 201 8.86 21.73 -10.63
C GLY A 201 9.26 20.54 -11.51
N ALA A 202 8.67 20.39 -12.70
CA ALA A 202 9.31 19.56 -13.73
C ALA A 202 10.77 20.00 -14.00
N ASN A 203 11.08 21.28 -13.72
CA ASN A 203 12.39 21.91 -13.94
C ASN A 203 13.07 22.53 -12.70
N THR A 204 12.51 22.45 -11.47
CA THR A 204 13.22 23.00 -10.29
C THR A 204 14.16 21.99 -9.67
N GLN A 205 15.35 21.98 -10.26
CA GLN A 205 16.60 21.40 -9.81
C GLN A 205 17.17 22.22 -8.62
N GLU A 206 16.39 22.46 -7.56
CA GLU A 206 16.94 23.08 -6.35
C GLU A 206 17.71 22.02 -5.55
N GLU A 207 19.02 21.94 -5.82
CA GLU A 207 19.98 21.16 -5.03
C GLU A 207 19.85 21.58 -3.55
N THR A 208 19.43 20.64 -2.69
CA THR A 208 19.35 20.92 -1.26
C THR A 208 20.77 20.86 -0.69
N PRO A 209 21.31 21.96 -0.11
CA PRO A 209 22.69 21.95 0.38
C PRO A 209 22.83 21.00 1.57
N TRP A 210 24.04 20.45 1.75
CA TRP A 210 24.32 19.42 2.76
C TRP A 210 23.87 19.80 4.17
N ASN A 211 24.10 21.04 4.60
CA ASN A 211 23.71 21.53 5.92
C ASN A 211 22.18 21.44 6.18
N GLU A 212 21.36 21.57 5.14
CA GLU A 212 19.91 21.42 5.22
C GLU A 212 19.45 19.98 5.01
N ALA A 213 20.16 19.24 4.15
CA ALA A 213 19.89 17.83 3.87
C ALA A 213 20.21 16.92 5.05
N ALA A 214 21.39 17.10 5.67
CA ALA A 214 21.94 16.26 6.72
C ALA A 214 20.96 15.94 7.86
N PRO A 215 20.26 16.89 8.51
CA PRO A 215 19.33 16.59 9.60
C PRO A 215 18.02 15.92 9.13
N ARG A 216 17.70 15.97 7.83
CA ARG A 216 16.47 15.42 7.23
C ARG A 216 16.69 14.07 6.57
N LEU A 217 17.95 13.70 6.36
CA LEU A 217 18.36 12.52 5.63
C LEU A 217 18.02 11.25 6.40
N LEU A 218 17.33 10.32 5.76
CA LEU A 218 16.97 9.03 6.33
C LEU A 218 17.10 7.92 5.29
N PRO A 219 17.46 6.70 5.72
CA PRO A 219 17.53 5.56 4.83
C PRO A 219 16.13 5.04 4.52
N ARG A 220 15.99 4.50 3.33
CA ARG A 220 14.79 3.83 2.85
C ARG A 220 15.18 2.51 2.20
N LEU A 221 14.55 1.42 2.59
CA LEU A 221 14.70 0.17 1.84
C LEU A 221 13.80 0.21 0.62
N VAL A 222 14.35 -0.23 -0.51
CA VAL A 222 13.68 -0.36 -1.81
C VAL A 222 14.06 -1.69 -2.46
N SER A 223 13.23 -2.17 -3.38
CA SER A 223 13.51 -3.38 -4.16
C SER A 223 14.42 -3.07 -5.35
N GLU A 224 15.10 -4.09 -5.87
CA GLU A 224 15.80 -4.03 -7.16
C GLU A 224 14.84 -3.67 -8.30
N SER A 225 13.61 -4.21 -8.29
CA SER A 225 12.58 -3.91 -9.29
C SER A 225 12.15 -2.44 -9.30
N PHE A 226 12.09 -1.80 -8.13
CA PHE A 226 11.80 -0.38 -8.01
C PHE A 226 12.89 0.45 -8.70
N LEU A 227 14.17 0.15 -8.42
CA LEU A 227 15.28 0.85 -9.05
C LEU A 227 15.29 0.65 -10.57
N ALA A 228 15.00 -0.57 -11.04
CA ALA A 228 14.92 -0.89 -12.46
C ALA A 228 13.75 -0.19 -13.18
N SER A 229 12.70 0.21 -12.46
CA SER A 229 11.54 0.91 -13.03
C SER A 229 11.78 2.41 -13.26
N LEU A 230 12.86 2.97 -12.71
CA LEU A 230 13.15 4.40 -12.81
C LEU A 230 13.61 4.78 -14.22
N PRO A 231 13.20 5.94 -14.76
CA PRO A 231 13.70 6.46 -16.03
C PRO A 231 15.22 6.62 -16.00
N GLY A 232 15.92 6.36 -17.11
CA GLY A 232 17.38 6.34 -17.16
C GLY A 232 18.09 7.63 -16.73
N GLU A 233 17.40 8.78 -16.75
CA GLU A 233 17.92 10.07 -16.27
C GLU A 233 17.74 10.28 -14.74
N GLN A 234 16.92 9.46 -14.08
CA GLN A 234 16.60 9.58 -12.65
C GLN A 234 17.42 8.58 -11.80
N THR A 235 18.74 8.73 -11.80
CA THR A 235 19.61 7.86 -10.99
C THR A 235 19.53 8.23 -9.51
N LEU A 236 18.83 7.43 -8.71
CA LEU A 236 18.80 7.59 -7.25
C LEU A 236 20.12 7.14 -6.62
N TYR A 237 20.46 7.71 -5.46
CA TYR A 237 21.48 7.11 -4.62
C TYR A 237 20.95 5.76 -4.12
N ALA A 238 21.71 4.69 -4.37
CA ALA A 238 21.40 3.37 -3.86
C ALA A 238 22.68 2.60 -3.49
N ASP A 239 22.61 1.83 -2.40
CA ASP A 239 23.63 0.85 -1.99
C ASP A 239 22.97 -0.52 -1.77
N GLU A 240 23.69 -1.59 -2.08
CA GLU A 240 23.25 -2.94 -1.79
C GLU A 240 23.21 -3.20 -0.26
N VAL A 241 22.10 -3.74 0.22
CA VAL A 241 22.00 -4.32 1.57
C VAL A 241 22.22 -5.83 1.50
N GLY A 242 21.75 -6.47 0.42
CA GLY A 242 21.93 -7.87 0.10
C GLY A 242 20.64 -8.51 -0.42
N ASP A 243 20.79 -9.58 -1.21
CA ASP A 243 19.70 -10.12 -2.05
C ASP A 243 19.15 -9.01 -2.97
N ASP A 244 17.84 -8.93 -3.17
CA ASP A 244 17.13 -7.91 -3.94
C ASP A 244 16.79 -6.62 -3.14
N VAL A 245 17.44 -6.41 -1.99
CA VAL A 245 17.21 -5.26 -1.11
C VAL A 245 18.31 -4.22 -1.24
N HIS A 246 17.89 -2.99 -1.55
CA HIS A 246 18.75 -1.82 -1.62
C HIS A 246 18.38 -0.79 -0.55
N LEU A 247 19.39 -0.06 -0.08
CA LEU A 247 19.23 1.19 0.65
C LEU A 247 19.21 2.32 -0.36
N ALA A 248 18.15 3.11 -0.35
CA ALA A 248 18.10 4.44 -0.94
C ALA A 248 18.09 5.51 0.16
N LEU A 249 18.33 6.76 -0.21
CA LEU A 249 18.27 7.89 0.71
C LEU A 249 17.04 8.75 0.43
N GLN A 250 16.46 9.31 1.50
CA GLN A 250 15.35 10.25 1.40
C GLN A 250 15.58 11.48 2.29
N LEU A 251 15.15 12.65 1.81
CA LEU A 251 14.98 13.84 2.64
C LEU A 251 13.53 13.92 3.11
N ARG A 252 13.33 14.01 4.43
CA ARG A 252 11.98 14.13 5.01
C ARG A 252 11.65 15.56 5.45
N TYR A 253 10.47 16.00 5.06
CA TYR A 253 9.89 17.31 5.36
C TYR A 253 8.55 17.11 6.08
N GLY A 254 8.60 16.64 7.33
CA GLY A 254 7.42 16.26 8.10
C GLY A 254 6.77 15.00 7.54
N THR A 255 5.52 15.12 7.04
CA THR A 255 4.78 14.00 6.44
C THR A 255 5.19 13.70 4.99
N ARG A 256 6.10 14.49 4.41
CA ARG A 256 6.59 14.33 3.03
C ARG A 256 8.00 13.78 3.01
N ALA A 257 8.34 13.07 1.94
CA ALA A 257 9.69 12.62 1.66
C ALA A 257 9.96 12.67 0.15
N ARG A 258 11.20 12.94 -0.24
CA ARG A 258 11.68 12.71 -1.61
C ARG A 258 12.92 11.85 -1.58
N TYR A 259 13.12 11.03 -2.61
CA TYR A 259 14.38 10.32 -2.78
C TYR A 259 15.50 11.30 -3.15
N VAL A 260 16.72 10.94 -2.74
CA VAL A 260 17.94 11.67 -3.04
C VAL A 260 18.59 11.03 -4.26
N ARG A 261 19.03 11.87 -5.19
CA ARG A 261 19.67 11.44 -6.43
C ARG A 261 21.17 11.21 -6.21
N CYS A 262 21.78 10.44 -7.11
CA CYS A 262 23.19 10.11 -7.04
C CYS A 262 24.07 11.36 -7.21
N ASP A 263 23.72 12.22 -8.18
CA ASP A 263 24.38 13.50 -8.44
C ASP A 263 24.28 14.49 -7.27
N GLU A 264 23.14 14.51 -6.58
CA GLU A 264 22.93 15.33 -5.37
C GLU A 264 23.83 14.87 -4.22
N VAL A 265 24.02 13.56 -4.04
CA VAL A 265 24.98 13.06 -3.04
C VAL A 265 26.41 13.38 -3.45
N ASP A 266 26.74 13.30 -4.74
CA ASP A 266 28.07 13.62 -5.26
C ASP A 266 28.42 15.11 -5.15
N SER A 267 27.42 16.00 -5.17
CA SER A 267 27.62 17.43 -4.98
C SER A 267 27.78 17.84 -3.51
N TRP A 268 27.39 16.97 -2.57
CA TRP A 268 27.59 17.22 -1.15
C TRP A 268 29.07 17.06 -0.75
N ALA A 269 29.56 17.99 0.08
CA ALA A 269 30.93 17.98 0.60
C ALA A 269 31.38 16.67 1.29
N PRO A 270 30.54 15.98 2.11
CA PRO A 270 30.93 14.66 2.65
C PRO A 270 30.99 13.58 1.57
N GLU A 271 31.91 12.63 1.76
CA GLU A 271 31.94 11.41 0.94
C GLU A 271 30.64 10.60 1.08
N ARG A 272 30.25 9.86 0.03
CA ARG A 272 29.05 8.99 0.01
C ARG A 272 28.89 8.13 1.28
N ALA A 273 29.99 7.56 1.77
CA ALA A 273 29.99 6.74 2.99
C ALA A 273 29.59 7.54 4.25
N ALA A 274 30.04 8.80 4.36
CA ALA A 274 29.67 9.70 5.46
C ALA A 274 28.20 10.14 5.34
N THR A 275 27.72 10.38 4.12
CA THR A 275 26.29 10.66 3.86
C THR A 275 25.40 9.50 4.31
N ARG A 276 25.75 8.26 3.96
CA ARG A 276 25.07 7.05 4.42
C ARG A 276 25.10 6.94 5.94
N GLN A 277 26.26 7.14 6.56
CA GLN A 277 26.43 7.07 8.01
C GLN A 277 25.53 8.09 8.72
N GLN A 278 25.45 9.33 8.23
CA GLN A 278 24.57 10.36 8.77
C GLN A 278 23.10 9.94 8.74
N ALA A 279 22.65 9.31 7.65
CA ALA A 279 21.28 8.81 7.53
C ALA A 279 20.98 7.72 8.58
N LEU A 280 21.91 6.78 8.80
CA LEU A 280 21.78 5.73 9.81
C LEU A 280 21.77 6.30 11.24
N GLU A 281 22.57 7.33 11.51
CA GLU A 281 22.57 8.05 12.80
C GLU A 281 21.24 8.75 13.05
N ASN A 282 20.67 9.39 12.03
CA ASN A 282 19.34 10.01 12.12
C ASN A 282 18.24 8.97 12.40
N LEU A 283 18.32 7.80 11.74
CA LEU A 283 17.39 6.70 11.99
C LEU A 283 17.52 6.17 13.43
N ALA A 284 18.75 6.01 13.92
CA ALA A 284 19.03 5.58 15.30
C ALA A 284 18.51 6.60 16.31
N ALA A 285 18.71 7.90 16.07
CA ALA A 285 18.18 8.96 16.91
C ALA A 285 16.65 8.95 16.98
N LYS A 286 15.97 8.64 15.87
CA LYS A 286 14.50 8.46 15.82
C LYS A 286 14.02 7.13 16.42
N SER A 287 14.92 6.19 16.66
CA SER A 287 14.61 4.83 17.11
C SER A 287 15.13 4.52 18.52
N ARG A 288 15.35 5.55 19.36
CA ARG A 288 15.83 5.40 20.74
C ARG A 288 15.04 4.36 21.53
N SER A 289 13.72 4.37 21.42
CA SER A 289 12.84 3.29 21.89
C SER A 289 12.33 2.51 20.68
N LEU A 290 12.48 1.19 20.66
CA LEU A 290 11.96 0.33 19.60
C LEU A 290 10.66 -0.34 20.07
N ARG A 291 9.51 0.06 19.49
CA ARG A 291 8.21 -0.53 19.83
C ARG A 291 8.01 -1.82 19.06
N LEU A 292 7.89 -2.92 19.79
CA LEU A 292 7.65 -4.25 19.24
C LEU A 292 6.23 -4.69 19.59
N GLN A 293 5.52 -5.22 18.61
CA GLN A 293 4.22 -5.85 18.79
C GLN A 293 4.32 -7.32 18.40
N ARG A 294 3.77 -8.19 19.24
CA ARG A 294 3.65 -9.61 18.92
C ARG A 294 2.55 -9.81 17.87
N VAL A 295 2.90 -10.47 16.77
CA VAL A 295 1.97 -10.83 15.68
C VAL A 295 1.50 -12.26 15.86
N THR A 296 2.42 -13.14 16.22
CA THR A 296 2.16 -14.54 16.58
C THR A 296 3.04 -14.91 17.78
N PRO A 297 2.88 -16.11 18.37
CA PRO A 297 3.79 -16.56 19.41
C PRO A 297 5.27 -16.55 19.00
N GLN A 298 5.63 -16.54 17.71
CA GLN A 298 7.02 -16.59 17.26
C GLN A 298 7.48 -15.36 16.46
N ILE A 299 6.55 -14.52 16.01
CA ILE A 299 6.83 -13.35 15.16
C ILE A 299 6.51 -12.05 15.91
N LEU A 300 7.47 -11.12 15.88
CA LEU A 300 7.30 -9.74 16.29
C LEU A 300 7.28 -8.82 15.07
N ARG A 301 6.57 -7.70 15.16
CA ARG A 301 6.65 -6.59 14.20
C ARG A 301 7.12 -5.33 14.91
N VAL A 302 7.92 -4.52 14.22
CA VAL A 302 8.14 -3.13 14.65
C VAL A 302 6.87 -2.32 14.35
N ARG A 303 6.44 -1.47 15.29
CA ARG A 303 5.27 -0.60 15.13
C ARG A 303 5.56 0.80 15.67
N GLN A 304 6.31 1.58 14.92
CA GLN A 304 6.54 3.00 15.26
C GLN A 304 5.51 3.90 14.60
N GLY A 305 5.03 3.52 13.41
CA GLY A 305 4.02 4.30 12.68
C GLY A 305 4.54 5.61 12.11
N ASP A 306 5.86 5.74 11.92
CA ASP A 306 6.50 6.91 11.34
C ASP A 306 6.93 6.72 9.87
N GLY A 307 6.58 5.57 9.29
CA GLY A 307 6.88 5.20 7.92
C GLY A 307 8.32 4.72 7.69
N LEU A 308 9.06 4.36 8.75
CA LEU A 308 10.47 3.89 8.66
C LEU A 308 10.67 2.48 9.24
N ASP A 309 9.59 1.74 9.47
CA ASP A 309 9.66 0.47 10.18
C ASP A 309 10.54 -0.55 9.46
N GLY A 310 10.42 -0.68 8.13
CA GLY A 310 11.32 -1.53 7.33
C GLY A 310 12.79 -1.09 7.42
N ALA A 311 13.06 0.23 7.39
CA ALA A 311 14.41 0.78 7.44
C ALA A 311 15.16 0.45 8.75
N ARG A 312 14.43 0.11 9.82
CA ARG A 312 15.02 -0.27 11.11
C ARG A 312 15.80 -1.57 11.08
N LEU A 313 15.70 -2.34 9.99
CA LEU A 313 16.62 -3.44 9.70
C LEU A 313 18.09 -2.98 9.73
N LEU A 314 18.33 -1.71 9.40
CA LEU A 314 19.66 -1.10 9.28
C LEU A 314 20.15 -0.44 10.58
N LEU A 315 19.40 -0.54 11.69
CA LEU A 315 19.84 0.03 12.96
C LEU A 315 21.15 -0.63 13.42
N PRO A 316 22.24 0.14 13.67
CA PRO A 316 23.53 -0.43 14.06
C PRO A 316 23.48 -1.26 15.35
N ASP A 317 22.57 -0.91 16.26
CA ASP A 317 22.41 -1.55 17.56
C ASP A 317 21.25 -2.56 17.62
N LEU A 318 20.61 -2.89 16.48
CA LEU A 318 19.46 -3.79 16.43
C LEU A 318 19.77 -5.15 17.08
N ALA A 319 20.91 -5.76 16.73
CA ALA A 319 21.31 -7.05 17.28
C ALA A 319 21.43 -7.02 18.81
N GLY A 320 21.99 -5.94 19.35
CA GLY A 320 22.12 -5.74 20.80
C GLY A 320 20.76 -5.59 21.48
N ARG A 321 19.84 -4.82 20.88
CA ARG A 321 18.47 -4.63 21.38
C ARG A 321 17.69 -5.96 21.41
N LEU A 322 17.78 -6.75 20.35
CA LEU A 322 17.09 -8.04 20.28
C LEU A 322 17.68 -9.08 21.24
N ALA A 323 19.00 -9.07 21.44
CA ALA A 323 19.66 -9.95 22.41
C ALA A 323 19.22 -9.68 23.86
N GLN A 324 18.81 -8.46 24.20
CA GLN A 324 18.25 -8.13 25.51
C GLN A 324 16.84 -8.70 25.75
N LEU A 325 16.09 -8.98 24.67
CA LEU A 325 14.77 -9.60 24.77
C LEU A 325 14.90 -11.11 24.98
N GLU A 326 15.72 -11.75 24.15
CA GLU A 326 15.94 -13.19 24.21
C GLU A 326 17.27 -13.57 23.54
N SER A 327 18.00 -14.48 24.17
CA SER A 327 19.31 -14.95 23.71
C SER A 327 19.22 -15.83 22.45
N GLY A 328 20.19 -15.73 21.54
CA GLY A 328 20.41 -16.58 20.35
C GLY A 328 20.11 -15.85 19.02
N THR A 329 20.01 -16.59 17.90
CA THR A 329 19.96 -15.98 16.56
C THR A 329 18.59 -15.39 16.21
N TRP A 330 18.59 -14.08 15.96
CA TRP A 330 17.46 -13.36 15.40
C TRP A 330 17.56 -13.26 13.88
N ILE A 331 16.42 -13.39 13.22
CA ILE A 331 16.23 -13.20 11.79
C ILE A 331 15.16 -12.13 11.55
N ALA A 332 15.22 -11.48 10.40
CA ALA A 332 14.30 -10.40 10.06
C ALA A 332 13.96 -10.38 8.58
N CYS A 333 12.85 -9.75 8.26
CA CYS A 333 12.45 -9.44 6.89
C CYS A 333 11.78 -8.07 6.85
N ALA A 334 12.08 -7.29 5.81
CA ALA A 334 11.43 -6.02 5.53
C ALA A 334 10.60 -6.14 4.24
N PRO A 335 9.38 -6.73 4.28
CA PRO A 335 8.56 -6.96 3.10
C PRO A 335 8.11 -5.67 2.40
N HIS A 336 7.98 -4.56 3.13
CA HIS A 336 7.78 -3.25 2.56
C HIS A 336 8.19 -2.14 3.53
N ARG A 337 8.04 -0.89 3.08
CA ARG A 337 8.45 0.31 3.80
C ARG A 337 8.10 0.40 5.30
N ASP A 338 6.91 -0.06 5.67
CA ASP A 338 6.30 0.19 6.97
C ASP A 338 6.22 -1.10 7.81
N VAL A 339 6.89 -2.16 7.37
CA VAL A 339 6.91 -3.43 8.07
C VAL A 339 8.33 -3.95 8.20
N LEU A 340 8.70 -4.23 9.44
CA LEU A 340 9.85 -5.06 9.78
C LEU A 340 9.35 -6.19 10.66
N LEU A 341 9.43 -7.41 10.13
CA LEU A 341 9.13 -8.64 10.86
C LEU A 341 10.43 -9.19 11.46
N LEU A 342 10.34 -9.63 12.70
CA LEU A 342 11.45 -10.15 13.49
C LEU A 342 11.05 -11.50 14.06
N ALA A 343 11.95 -12.46 13.98
CA ALA A 343 11.71 -13.79 14.50
C ALA A 343 13.00 -14.44 15.01
N ARG A 344 12.83 -15.53 15.74
CA ARG A 344 13.91 -16.44 16.08
C ARG A 344 14.19 -17.37 14.90
N ALA A 345 15.43 -17.84 14.75
CA ALA A 345 15.79 -18.72 13.63
C ALA A 345 14.90 -19.98 13.49
N GLN A 346 14.38 -20.50 14.60
CA GLN A 346 13.44 -21.64 14.61
C GLN A 346 12.10 -21.36 13.91
N ALA A 347 11.70 -20.09 13.81
CA ALA A 347 10.44 -19.65 13.19
C ALA A 347 10.63 -19.23 11.73
N MET A 348 11.72 -19.65 11.09
CA MET A 348 12.09 -19.20 9.75
C MET A 348 11.00 -19.46 8.70
N GLN A 349 10.36 -20.63 8.75
CA GLN A 349 9.33 -20.95 7.77
C GLN A 349 8.08 -20.08 7.94
N GLU A 350 7.66 -19.84 9.19
CA GLU A 350 6.54 -18.94 9.49
C GLU A 350 6.86 -17.49 9.08
N LEU A 351 8.08 -17.03 9.35
CA LEU A 351 8.54 -15.71 8.92
C LEU A 351 8.53 -15.59 7.39
N ARG A 352 9.00 -16.63 6.68
CA ARG A 352 9.05 -16.66 5.21
C ARG A 352 7.65 -16.53 4.60
N THR A 353 6.71 -17.38 5.02
CA THR A 353 5.33 -17.32 4.52
C THR A 353 4.72 -15.94 4.76
N ARG A 354 4.86 -15.41 5.98
CA ARG A 354 4.33 -14.06 6.29
C ARG A 354 5.02 -12.95 5.51
N ALA A 355 6.32 -13.07 5.25
CA ALA A 355 7.07 -12.11 4.43
C ALA A 355 6.60 -12.13 2.98
N GLU A 356 6.44 -13.32 2.39
CA GLU A 356 5.92 -13.49 1.03
C GLU A 356 4.50 -12.93 0.90
N ASP A 357 3.63 -13.23 1.87
CA ASP A 357 2.26 -12.69 1.89
C ASP A 357 2.22 -11.18 2.14
N ALA A 358 3.17 -10.64 2.90
CA ALA A 358 3.29 -9.21 3.11
C ALA A 358 3.82 -8.50 1.86
N VAL A 359 4.81 -9.07 1.16
CA VAL A 359 5.29 -8.57 -0.13
C VAL A 359 4.15 -8.58 -1.16
N ARG A 360 3.41 -9.68 -1.24
CA ARG A 360 2.30 -9.84 -2.21
C ARG A 360 1.16 -8.85 -2.00
N ARG A 361 1.01 -8.28 -0.81
CA ARG A 361 -0.08 -7.34 -0.46
C ARG A 361 0.36 -5.88 -0.35
N ALA A 362 1.66 -5.62 -0.37
CA ALA A 362 2.18 -4.28 -0.07
C ALA A 362 2.22 -3.39 -1.31
N PRO A 363 1.67 -2.16 -1.28
CA PRO A 363 1.62 -1.24 -2.44
C PRO A 363 2.99 -0.75 -2.95
N HIS A 364 4.06 -1.05 -2.22
CA HIS A 364 5.45 -0.80 -2.62
C HIS A 364 6.30 -1.88 -1.93
N PRO A 365 6.38 -3.09 -2.49
CA PRO A 365 7.13 -4.18 -1.88
C PRO A 365 8.62 -3.85 -1.89
N VAL A 366 9.31 -4.31 -0.85
CA VAL A 366 10.77 -4.26 -0.76
C VAL A 366 11.31 -5.65 -1.07
N SER A 367 11.17 -6.61 -0.16
CA SER A 367 11.56 -8.00 -0.42
C SER A 367 11.11 -8.97 0.66
N ALA A 368 10.90 -10.23 0.29
CA ALA A 368 10.67 -11.34 1.22
C ALA A 368 11.99 -11.98 1.71
N ALA A 369 13.14 -11.43 1.31
CA ALA A 369 14.46 -11.89 1.72
C ALA A 369 14.60 -11.87 3.25
N ILE A 370 15.14 -12.97 3.78
CA ILE A 370 15.35 -13.12 5.22
C ILE A 370 16.80 -12.81 5.53
N PHE A 371 17.01 -11.96 6.53
CA PHE A 371 18.32 -11.54 6.99
C PHE A 371 18.59 -12.11 8.38
N ALA A 372 19.79 -12.64 8.59
CA ALA A 372 20.33 -12.82 9.93
C ALA A 372 20.70 -11.44 10.50
N ILE A 373 20.26 -11.16 11.73
CA ILE A 373 20.61 -9.92 12.41
C ILE A 373 21.94 -10.12 13.16
N THR A 374 22.99 -9.47 12.69
CA THR A 374 24.34 -9.56 13.26
C THR A 374 24.79 -8.21 13.84
N PRO A 375 25.80 -8.17 14.73
CA PRO A 375 26.39 -6.92 15.20
C PRO A 375 26.99 -6.05 14.09
N GLN A 376 27.28 -6.63 12.92
CA GLN A 376 27.80 -5.91 11.74
C GLN A 376 26.69 -5.45 10.79
N GLY A 377 25.41 -5.69 11.12
CA GLY A 377 24.26 -5.39 10.29
C GLY A 377 23.53 -6.65 9.78
N PRO A 378 22.50 -6.47 8.93
CA PRO A 378 21.77 -7.58 8.35
C PRO A 378 22.66 -8.37 7.38
N ARG A 379 22.55 -9.69 7.39
CA ARG A 379 23.19 -10.56 6.39
C ARG A 379 22.15 -11.45 5.70
N PRO A 380 22.03 -11.42 4.37
CA PRO A 380 21.05 -12.24 3.68
C PRO A 380 21.32 -13.72 3.96
N LEU A 381 20.26 -14.44 4.33
CA LEU A 381 20.26 -15.89 4.39
C LEU A 381 19.88 -16.40 3.02
N ARG A 382 20.81 -17.08 2.35
CA ARG A 382 20.56 -17.66 1.02
C ARG A 382 19.34 -18.58 1.09
N ARG A 383 18.48 -18.48 0.07
CA ARG A 383 17.28 -19.32 -0.10
C ARG A 383 17.62 -20.81 -0.07
#